data_AF-A0A844XG00-F1
#
_entry.id   AF-A0A844XG00-F1
#
_cell.length_a   1.000
_cell.length_b   1.000
_cell.length_c   1.000
_cell.angle_alpha   90.00
_cell.angle_beta   90.00
_cell.angle_gamma   90.00
#
_symmetry.space_group_name_H-M   'P 1'
#
loop_
_entity.id
_entity.type
_entity.pdbx_description
1 polymer ?
#
loop_
_entity_poly.entity_id
_entity_poly.type
_entity_poly.pdbx_seq_one_letter_code
_entity_poly.pdbx_strand_id
1 'polypeptide(L)'
;MLALSGSDSEVASGECLLGLKPALLSGGFTGSVDCQHDQLSIKQIGQIRTQSRAFTIYSYQFHLAPPCPECAVHGGHRIIFIEDGRYIRQYRSDNANVAIRHGNLFLEVRDNEPVRVEFTSGGPPKELLVDGEMISFFQ
;
A
#
# COMPACT_ATOMS: atom_id res chain seq x y z
N MET A 1 -23.43 -41.71 16.58
CA MET A 1 -23.33 -41.03 15.28
C MET A 1 -24.22 -39.80 15.32
N LEU A 2 -23.64 -38.61 15.13
CA LEU A 2 -24.28 -37.44 14.52
C LEU A 2 -23.13 -36.49 14.18
N ALA A 3 -22.82 -36.41 12.89
CA ALA A 3 -21.83 -35.51 12.32
C ALA A 3 -22.45 -34.11 12.27
N LEU A 4 -21.75 -33.11 12.83
CA LEU A 4 -22.00 -31.70 12.52
C LEU A 4 -20.94 -31.26 11.53
N SER A 5 -21.20 -31.57 10.26
CA SER A 5 -20.64 -30.87 9.12
C SER A 5 -21.21 -29.45 9.12
N GLY A 6 -20.46 -28.51 9.69
CA GLY A 6 -20.66 -27.08 9.49
C GLY A 6 -19.63 -26.58 8.49
N SER A 7 -19.97 -26.69 7.20
CA SER A 7 -19.42 -25.82 6.17
C SER A 7 -19.85 -24.40 6.49
N ASP A 8 -18.90 -23.48 6.64
CA ASP A 8 -19.05 -22.08 6.23
C ASP A 8 -17.79 -21.30 6.62
N SER A 9 -16.89 -21.19 5.65
CA SER A 9 -16.13 -19.96 5.44
C SER A 9 -15.72 -19.97 3.97
N GLU A 10 -16.70 -19.89 3.08
CA GLU A 10 -16.53 -19.05 1.90
C GLU A 10 -16.15 -17.67 2.45
N VAL A 11 -14.84 -17.38 2.50
CA VAL A 11 -14.34 -16.03 2.63
C VAL A 11 -14.94 -15.30 1.45
N ALA A 12 -16.02 -14.57 1.71
CA ALA A 12 -16.70 -13.77 0.71
C ALA A 12 -15.62 -13.01 -0.06
N SER A 13 -15.64 -13.16 -1.38
CA SER A 13 -14.86 -12.42 -2.38
C SER A 13 -15.17 -10.91 -2.40
N GLY A 14 -15.58 -10.37 -1.26
CA GLY A 14 -15.88 -8.97 -1.03
C GLY A 14 -14.62 -8.22 -0.60
N GLU A 15 -14.19 -7.34 -1.50
CA GLU A 15 -13.27 -6.23 -1.27
C GLU A 15 -11.77 -6.54 -1.21
N CYS A 16 -11.27 -7.36 -2.13
CA CYS A 16 -9.86 -7.22 -2.49
C CYS A 16 -9.57 -5.75 -2.87
N LEU A 17 -8.51 -5.21 -2.27
CA LEU A 17 -8.14 -3.79 -2.34
C LEU A 17 -9.10 -2.81 -1.65
N LEU A 18 -10.00 -3.24 -0.75
CA LEU A 18 -10.91 -2.36 0.00
C LEU A 18 -11.73 -1.42 -0.92
N GLY A 19 -12.14 -1.93 -2.09
CA GLY A 19 -12.87 -1.13 -3.09
C GLY A 19 -12.05 -0.07 -3.82
N LEU A 20 -10.73 0.02 -3.61
CA LEU A 20 -9.87 1.04 -4.22
C LEU A 20 -9.56 0.83 -5.69
N LYS A 21 -9.89 -0.33 -6.27
CA LYS A 21 -9.57 -0.68 -7.65
C LYS A 21 -9.93 0.42 -8.67
N PRO A 22 -11.13 1.04 -8.65
CA PRO A 22 -11.46 2.13 -9.57
C PRO A 22 -10.59 3.38 -9.37
N ALA A 23 -10.30 3.75 -8.11
CA ALA A 23 -9.45 4.90 -7.78
C ALA A 23 -8.00 4.70 -8.24
N LEU A 24 -7.47 3.48 -8.08
CA LEU A 24 -6.13 3.10 -8.53
C LEU A 24 -6.03 3.15 -10.06
N LEU A 25 -6.95 2.49 -10.77
CA LEU A 25 -6.95 2.44 -12.23
C LEU A 25 -7.10 3.82 -12.86
N SER A 26 -8.06 4.62 -12.39
CA SER A 26 -8.31 5.97 -12.94
C SER A 26 -7.20 6.98 -12.63
N GLY A 27 -6.42 6.75 -11.56
CA GLY A 27 -5.22 7.55 -11.25
C GLY A 27 -3.95 7.09 -11.94
N GLY A 28 -3.99 6.02 -12.74
CA GLY A 28 -2.83 5.51 -13.48
C GLY A 28 -1.87 4.67 -12.63
N PHE A 29 -2.35 4.01 -11.57
CA PHE A 29 -1.55 3.08 -10.78
C PHE A 29 -0.96 1.96 -11.65
N THR A 30 0.37 1.80 -11.57
CA THR A 30 1.15 0.86 -12.39
C THR A 30 1.35 -0.53 -11.75
N GLY A 31 0.73 -0.80 -10.61
CA GLY A 31 0.81 -2.09 -9.92
C GLY A 31 -0.34 -3.02 -10.29
N SER A 32 -0.23 -4.30 -9.92
CA SER A 32 -1.34 -5.22 -10.12
C SER A 32 -2.58 -4.79 -9.34
N VAL A 33 -3.75 -5.00 -9.94
CA VAL A 33 -5.06 -4.94 -9.27
C VAL A 33 -5.88 -6.20 -9.56
N ASP A 34 -5.18 -7.27 -9.95
CA ASP A 34 -5.74 -8.55 -10.33
C ASP A 34 -5.74 -9.51 -9.14
N CYS A 35 -6.74 -9.37 -8.30
CA CYS A 35 -6.95 -10.19 -7.13
C CYS A 35 -7.29 -11.65 -7.41
N GLN A 36 -7.58 -12.01 -8.66
CA GLN A 36 -7.90 -13.40 -9.02
C GLN A 36 -6.64 -14.22 -9.21
N HIS A 37 -5.56 -13.59 -9.70
CA HIS A 37 -4.30 -14.25 -10.00
C HIS A 37 -3.19 -13.92 -9.00
N ASP A 38 -3.19 -12.69 -8.47
CA ASP A 38 -2.13 -12.23 -7.57
C ASP A 38 -2.57 -12.22 -6.11
N GLN A 39 -1.60 -12.38 -5.21
CA GLN A 39 -1.82 -12.24 -3.77
C GLN A 39 -1.61 -10.78 -3.38
N LEU A 40 -2.72 -10.05 -3.25
CA LEU A 40 -2.72 -8.62 -2.95
C LEU A 40 -3.28 -8.37 -1.55
N SER A 41 -2.59 -7.54 -0.77
CA SER A 41 -3.03 -7.10 0.55
C SER A 41 -2.94 -5.59 0.62
N ILE A 42 -4.03 -4.94 1.02
CA ILE A 42 -4.05 -3.51 1.27
C ILE A 42 -4.57 -3.24 2.67
N LYS A 43 -3.96 -2.27 3.35
CA LYS A 43 -4.37 -1.82 4.67
C LYS A 43 -4.38 -0.31 4.71
N GLN A 44 -5.50 0.28 5.11
CA GLN A 44 -5.52 1.70 5.43
C GLN A 44 -4.71 1.95 6.70
N ILE A 45 -3.72 2.83 6.61
CA ILE A 45 -2.88 3.22 7.74
C ILE A 45 -3.49 4.40 8.48
N GLY A 46 -4.09 5.33 7.74
CA GLY A 46 -4.81 6.46 8.31
C GLY A 46 -4.79 7.65 7.36
N GLN A 47 -4.94 8.85 7.93
CA GLN A 47 -5.00 10.09 7.18
C GLN A 47 -3.99 11.11 7.70
N ILE A 48 -3.37 11.85 6.78
CA ILE A 48 -2.56 13.04 7.08
C ILE A 48 -3.26 14.24 6.46
N ARG A 49 -3.50 15.28 7.28
CA ARG A 49 -4.10 16.54 6.84
C ARG A 49 -3.03 17.63 6.88
N THR A 50 -2.90 18.36 5.79
CA THR A 50 -2.21 19.64 5.74
C THR A 50 -3.26 20.76 5.72
N GLN A 51 -2.83 22.02 5.66
CA GLN A 51 -3.75 23.17 5.67
C GLN A 51 -4.78 23.14 4.52
N SER A 52 -4.39 22.62 3.35
CA SER A 52 -5.25 22.62 2.15
C SER A 52 -5.53 21.25 1.56
N ARG A 53 -4.95 20.17 2.12
CA ARG A 53 -4.98 18.84 1.51
C ARG A 53 -5.17 17.75 2.54
N ALA A 54 -5.81 16.65 2.15
CA ALA A 54 -5.99 15.48 2.99
C ALA A 54 -5.63 14.22 2.21
N PHE A 55 -4.68 13.46 2.74
CA PHE A 55 -4.20 12.22 2.15
C PHE A 55 -4.69 11.05 2.97
N THR A 56 -5.36 10.09 2.33
CA THR A 56 -5.58 8.75 2.91
C THR A 56 -4.46 7.84 2.45
N ILE A 57 -3.81 7.19 3.41
CA ILE A 57 -2.55 6.48 3.20
C ILE A 57 -2.79 4.99 3.40
N TYR A 58 -2.33 4.20 2.44
CA TYR A 58 -2.48 2.76 2.43
C TYR A 58 -1.12 2.08 2.34
N SER A 59 -0.97 0.97 3.06
CA SER A 59 0.11 0.01 2.86
C SER A 59 -0.40 -1.06 1.89
N TYR A 60 0.31 -1.26 0.79
CA TYR A 60 -0.05 -2.20 -0.27
C TYR A 60 1.08 -3.21 -0.48
N GLN A 61 0.84 -4.47 -0.10
CA GLN A 61 1.75 -5.59 -0.29
C GLN A 61 1.23 -6.46 -1.43
N PHE A 62 2.14 -6.95 -2.27
CA PHE A 62 1.77 -7.79 -3.40
C PHE A 62 2.79 -8.89 -3.65
N HIS A 63 2.27 -10.04 -4.06
CA HIS A 63 3.04 -11.12 -4.68
C HIS A 63 2.35 -11.48 -6.01
N LEU A 64 3.08 -11.33 -7.10
CA LEU A 64 2.60 -11.60 -8.44
C LEU A 64 2.72 -13.10 -8.74
N ALA A 65 1.71 -13.65 -9.40
CA ALA A 65 1.81 -14.99 -9.95
C ALA A 65 2.98 -15.04 -10.96
N PRO A 66 3.86 -16.05 -10.88
CA PRO A 66 4.96 -16.17 -11.83
C PRO A 66 4.40 -16.50 -13.23
N PRO A 67 4.98 -15.94 -14.31
CA PRO A 67 4.50 -16.19 -15.66
C PRO A 67 4.80 -17.60 -16.18
N CYS A 68 5.64 -18.36 -15.47
CA CYS A 68 5.96 -19.76 -15.76
C CYS A 68 6.35 -20.51 -14.48
N PRO A 69 6.31 -21.86 -14.45
CA PRO A 69 6.62 -22.65 -13.25
C PRO A 69 8.04 -22.44 -12.71
N GLU A 70 9.01 -22.16 -13.58
CA GLU A 70 10.42 -21.94 -13.24
C GLU A 70 10.77 -20.46 -13.03
N CYS A 71 9.81 -19.55 -13.26
CA CYS A 71 10.03 -18.12 -13.18
C CYS A 71 10.07 -17.66 -11.72
N ALA A 72 10.90 -16.65 -11.44
CA ALA A 72 10.98 -16.06 -10.12
C ALA A 72 9.64 -15.43 -9.71
N VAL A 73 9.28 -15.59 -8.44
CA VAL A 73 8.16 -14.86 -7.84
C VAL A 73 8.59 -13.41 -7.62
N HIS A 74 7.80 -12.47 -8.11
CA HIS A 74 8.01 -11.05 -7.87
C HIS A 74 7.03 -10.56 -6.82
N GLY A 75 7.52 -9.81 -5.84
CA GLY A 75 6.70 -9.16 -4.85
C GLY A 75 7.28 -7.82 -4.45
N GLY A 76 6.59 -7.14 -3.56
CA GLY A 76 7.07 -5.89 -3.01
C GLY A 76 6.02 -5.19 -2.18
N HIS A 77 6.36 -3.97 -1.80
CA HIS A 77 5.51 -3.13 -0.98
C HIS A 77 5.50 -1.69 -1.49
N ARG A 78 4.30 -1.11 -1.46
CA ARG A 78 4.04 0.27 -1.88
C ARG A 78 3.27 0.99 -0.78
N ILE A 79 3.56 2.27 -0.64
CA ILE A 79 2.82 3.17 0.24
C ILE A 79 2.02 4.09 -0.67
N ILE A 80 0.71 3.88 -0.71
CA ILE A 80 -0.20 4.52 -1.66
C ILE A 80 -0.86 5.73 -1.01
N PHE A 81 -0.95 6.83 -1.77
CA PHE A 81 -1.58 8.07 -1.36
C PHE A 81 -2.81 8.36 -2.22
N ILE A 82 -3.97 8.41 -1.56
CA ILE A 82 -5.25 8.79 -2.14
C ILE A 82 -5.62 10.18 -1.63
N GLU A 83 -6.05 11.06 -2.52
CA GLU A 83 -6.59 12.39 -2.19
C GLU A 83 -7.94 12.55 -2.90
N ASP A 84 -8.97 12.97 -2.15
CA ASP A 84 -10.34 13.14 -2.67
C ASP A 84 -10.85 11.95 -3.50
N GLY A 85 -10.54 10.72 -3.05
CA GLY A 85 -10.94 9.48 -3.70
C GLY A 85 -10.13 9.12 -4.95
N ARG A 86 -9.07 9.87 -5.28
CA ARG A 86 -8.21 9.63 -6.46
C ARG A 86 -6.83 9.17 -6.04
N TYR A 87 -6.29 8.17 -6.74
CA TYR A 87 -4.88 7.84 -6.63
C TYR A 87 -4.02 8.99 -7.13
N ILE A 88 -3.07 9.42 -6.30
CA ILE A 88 -2.12 10.48 -6.66
C ILE A 88 -0.81 9.85 -7.06
N ARG A 89 -0.14 9.18 -6.11
CA ARG A 89 1.23 8.66 -6.22
C ARG A 89 1.51 7.64 -5.11
N GLN A 90 2.70 7.05 -5.15
CA GLN A 90 3.18 6.09 -4.18
C GLN A 90 4.68 6.24 -3.89
N TYR A 91 5.11 5.70 -2.75
CA TYR A 91 6.49 5.26 -2.57
C TYR A 91 6.60 3.76 -2.80
N ARG A 92 7.74 3.31 -3.32
CA ARG A 92 8.17 1.91 -3.22
C ARG A 92 9.07 1.80 -1.99
N SER A 93 8.82 0.80 -1.16
CA SER A 93 9.73 0.43 -0.09
C SER A 93 9.65 -1.07 0.11
N ASP A 94 10.76 -1.77 -0.05
CA ASP A 94 10.77 -3.23 0.08
C ASP A 94 11.08 -3.66 1.52
N ASN A 95 11.45 -2.72 2.40
CA ASN A 95 11.95 -2.96 3.76
C ASN A 95 11.32 -2.09 4.88
N ALA A 96 10.48 -1.11 4.56
CA ALA A 96 9.89 -0.22 5.58
C ALA A 96 8.42 -0.54 5.85
N ASN A 97 8.07 -0.64 7.13
CA ASN A 97 6.68 -0.53 7.56
C ASN A 97 6.25 0.93 7.58
N VAL A 98 4.95 1.17 7.55
CA VAL A 98 4.39 2.51 7.57
C VAL A 98 3.43 2.68 8.75
N ALA A 99 3.60 3.77 9.48
CA ALA A 99 2.78 4.09 10.65
C ALA A 99 2.45 5.57 10.72
N ILE A 100 1.32 5.91 11.32
CA ILE A 100 0.98 7.29 11.69
C ILE A 100 1.02 7.40 13.21
N ARG A 101 1.86 8.30 13.72
CA ARG A 101 2.02 8.57 15.16
C ARG A 101 1.90 10.08 15.39
N HIS A 102 1.01 10.48 16.29
CA HIS A 102 0.76 11.91 16.61
C HIS A 102 0.49 12.78 15.36
N GLY A 103 -0.25 12.25 14.38
CA GLY A 103 -0.57 12.96 13.14
C GLY A 103 0.58 13.06 12.14
N ASN A 104 1.69 12.36 12.34
CA ASN A 104 2.84 12.32 11.45
C ASN A 104 3.01 10.92 10.86
N LEU A 105 3.38 10.85 9.58
CA LEU A 105 3.70 9.60 8.90
C LEU A 105 5.18 9.24 9.14
N PHE A 106 5.42 7.98 9.48
CA PHE A 106 6.74 7.40 9.68
C PHE A 106 6.93 6.17 8.81
N LEU A 107 8.15 6.05 8.26
CA LEU A 107 8.66 4.84 7.63
C LEU A 107 9.58 4.15 8.62
N GLU A 108 9.19 2.95 9.05
CA GLU A 108 9.85 2.17 10.09
C GLU A 108 10.65 1.05 9.43
N VAL A 109 11.97 1.22 9.35
CA VAL A 109 12.89 0.18 8.90
C VAL A 109 13.40 -0.58 10.12
N ARG A 110 13.49 -1.90 10.00
CA ARG A 110 14.02 -2.75 11.08
C ARG A 110 15.45 -2.32 11.45
N ASP A 111 15.73 -2.27 12.75
CA ASP A 111 17.05 -1.96 13.31
C ASP A 111 17.59 -0.54 13.00
N ASN A 112 16.75 0.35 12.48
CA ASN A 112 17.08 1.74 12.13
C ASN A 112 16.10 2.74 12.78
N GLU A 113 16.52 4.01 12.82
CA GLU A 113 15.64 5.10 13.26
C GLU A 113 14.49 5.32 12.27
N PRO A 114 13.23 5.49 12.72
CA PRO A 114 12.11 5.78 11.84
C PRO A 114 12.31 7.09 11.07
N VAL A 115 12.04 7.07 9.77
CA VAL A 115 12.10 8.26 8.92
C VAL A 115 10.74 8.95 8.93
N ARG A 116 10.69 10.19 9.42
CA ARG A 116 9.48 11.02 9.35
C ARG A 116 9.28 11.55 7.94
N VAL A 117 8.07 11.43 7.41
CA VAL A 117 7.69 12.04 6.13
C VAL A 117 7.09 13.42 6.40
N GLU A 118 7.82 14.47 6.04
CA GLU A 118 7.42 15.86 6.25
C GLU A 118 6.49 16.34 5.13
N PHE A 119 5.22 16.58 5.45
CA PHE A 119 4.24 17.07 4.47
C PHE A 119 4.31 18.59 4.35
N THR A 120 4.33 19.08 3.11
CA THR A 120 4.21 20.51 2.78
C THR A 120 2.84 20.80 2.16
N SER A 121 2.57 22.06 1.80
CA SER A 121 1.42 22.41 0.96
C SER A 121 1.44 21.67 -0.39
N GLY A 122 2.63 21.32 -0.90
CA GLY A 122 2.84 20.52 -2.11
C GLY A 122 2.60 19.00 -1.93
N GLY A 123 2.34 18.55 -0.70
CA GLY A 123 2.22 17.12 -0.36
C GLY A 123 3.51 16.54 0.25
N PRO A 124 3.65 15.20 0.27
CA PRO A 124 4.86 14.55 0.76
C PRO A 124 6.05 14.81 -0.19
N PRO A 125 7.30 14.66 0.28
CA PRO A 125 8.49 14.97 -0.51
C PRO A 125 8.65 14.03 -1.70
N LYS A 126 9.20 14.53 -2.81
CA LYS A 126 9.39 13.71 -4.02
C LYS A 126 10.38 12.57 -3.83
N GLU A 127 11.29 12.71 -2.88
CA GLU A 127 12.34 11.77 -2.59
C GLU A 127 12.54 11.72 -1.07
N LEU A 128 12.88 10.55 -0.55
CA LEU A 128 13.18 10.30 0.87
C LEU A 128 14.39 9.39 0.97
N LEU A 129 15.30 9.68 1.90
CA LEU A 129 16.37 8.76 2.26
C LEU A 129 15.87 7.84 3.37
N VAL A 130 15.79 6.55 3.08
CA VAL A 130 15.32 5.51 4.00
C VAL A 130 16.36 4.39 4.03
N ASP A 131 16.98 4.16 5.18
CA ASP A 131 18.04 3.15 5.33
C ASP A 131 19.19 3.30 4.31
N GLY A 132 19.59 4.55 4.05
CA GLY A 132 20.64 4.87 3.07
C GLY A 132 20.22 4.72 1.59
N GLU A 133 18.98 4.29 1.31
CA GLU A 133 18.41 4.22 -0.03
C GLU A 133 17.49 5.41 -0.32
N MET A 134 17.60 5.98 -1.52
CA MET A 134 16.69 7.03 -1.96
C MET A 134 15.43 6.41 -2.57
N ILE A 135 14.28 6.58 -1.90
CA ILE A 135 12.99 6.18 -2.45
C ILE A 135 12.26 7.38 -3.06
N SER A 136 11.62 7.17 -4.21
CA SER A 136 10.94 8.22 -4.96
C SER A 136 9.42 8.17 -4.79
N PHE A 137 8.77 9.34 -4.92
CA PHE A 137 7.33 9.51 -4.97
C PHE A 137 6.85 9.61 -6.43
N PHE A 138 6.30 8.51 -6.94
CA PHE A 138 6.02 8.35 -8.37
C PHE A 138 4.60 7.82 -8.63
N GLN A 139 4.22 7.75 -9.90
CA GLN A 139 2.98 7.13 -10.39
C GLN A 139 3.26 5.71 -10.89
#